data_AF-A0A3P8WMG7-F1
#
_entry.id   AF-A0A3P8WMG7-F1
#
_cell.length_a   1.000
_cell.length_b   1.000
_cell.length_c   1.000
_cell.angle_alpha   90.00
_cell.angle_beta   90.00
_cell.angle_gamma   90.00
#
_symmetry.space_group_name_H-M   'P 1'
#
loop_
_entity.id
_entity.type
_entity.pdbx_description
1 polymer ?
#
loop_
_entity_poly.entity_id
_entity_poly.type
_entity_poly.pdbx_seq_one_letter_code
_entity_poly.pdbx_strand_id
1 'polypeptide(L)'
;LTDLRRFLEAHNSYRKLHGAPPLALSSELNATAQKWADRLLALGLMNHSDTKDGENIYTVLKSEQLTAKEAVDSWYSEVKDYNWNNPGLKSNTGHFTQVVWKETTQLGVGVATVGTRSYVVAQYRPAGNMTMPGKFESNVLRQGKGKQHFREYTFSFFWLLFFNLGYNDSLSVVFTDTRW
;
A
#
# COMPACT_ATOMS: atom_id res chain seq x y z
N LEU A 1 -13.05 21.76 -1.41
CA LEU A 1 -11.85 21.15 -2.02
C LEU A 1 -11.56 19.84 -1.30
N THR A 2 -11.53 18.73 -2.03
CA THR A 2 -11.16 17.42 -1.45
C THR A 2 -9.66 17.41 -1.19
N ASP A 3 -9.24 17.16 0.06
CA ASP A 3 -7.81 17.05 0.38
C ASP A 3 -7.29 15.67 -0.03
N LEU A 4 -6.72 15.59 -1.24
CA LEU A 4 -6.18 14.35 -1.82
C LEU A 4 -5.07 13.74 -0.96
N ARG A 5 -4.41 14.52 -0.08
CA ARG A 5 -3.39 14.01 0.84
C ARG A 5 -3.97 13.00 1.82
N ARG A 6 -5.25 13.11 2.20
CA ARG A 6 -5.87 12.13 3.11
C ARG A 6 -6.00 10.74 2.48
N PHE A 7 -6.16 10.66 1.15
CA PHE A 7 -6.09 9.38 0.45
C PHE A 7 -4.67 8.83 0.48
N LEU A 8 -3.67 9.67 0.18
CA LEU A 8 -2.27 9.28 0.21
C LEU A 8 -1.86 8.75 1.60
N GLU A 9 -2.22 9.47 2.66
CA GLU A 9 -1.96 9.09 4.05
C GLU A 9 -2.59 7.73 4.40
N ALA A 10 -3.85 7.50 4.02
CA ALA A 10 -4.52 6.23 4.23
C ALA A 10 -3.79 5.08 3.49
N HIS A 11 -3.44 5.27 2.22
CA HIS A 11 -2.66 4.27 1.46
C HIS A 11 -1.32 3.97 2.14
N ASN A 12 -0.57 5.01 2.49
CA ASN A 12 0.77 4.89 3.06
C ASN A 12 0.74 4.27 4.47
N SER A 13 -0.34 4.46 5.23
CA SER A 13 -0.55 3.78 6.51
C SER A 13 -0.63 2.25 6.34
N TYR A 14 -1.37 1.78 5.34
CA TYR A 14 -1.48 0.36 5.03
C TYR A 14 -0.20 -0.20 4.40
N ARG A 15 0.39 0.50 3.43
CA ARG A 15 1.65 0.09 2.78
C ARG A 15 2.77 -0.12 3.80
N LYS A 16 2.85 0.72 4.83
CA LYS A 16 3.79 0.56 5.95
C LYS A 16 3.64 -0.78 6.67
N LEU A 17 2.40 -1.27 6.89
CA LEU A 17 2.17 -2.57 7.54
C LEU A 17 2.76 -3.73 6.72
N HIS A 18 2.75 -3.59 5.40
CA HIS A 18 3.23 -4.58 4.43
C HIS A 18 4.70 -4.35 4.00
N GLY A 19 5.39 -3.35 4.56
CA GLY A 19 6.77 -3.03 4.16
C GLY A 19 6.91 -2.53 2.72
N ALA A 20 5.82 -2.03 2.12
CA ALA A 20 5.85 -1.37 0.82
C ALA A 20 6.27 0.11 0.99
N PRO A 21 7.15 0.66 0.14
CA PRO A 21 7.54 2.07 0.20
C PRO A 21 6.33 3.01 0.08
N PRO A 22 6.36 4.21 0.69
CA PRO A 22 5.26 5.16 0.56
C PRO A 22 5.11 5.62 -0.91
N LEU A 23 3.87 5.85 -1.32
CA LEU A 23 3.53 6.48 -2.59
C LEU A 23 3.74 7.99 -2.51
N ALA A 24 3.86 8.62 -3.68
CA ALA A 24 3.75 10.05 -3.88
C ALA A 24 2.51 10.39 -4.73
N LEU A 25 1.88 11.53 -4.47
CA LEU A 25 0.80 12.02 -5.33
C LEU A 25 1.36 12.51 -6.67
N SER A 26 0.67 12.18 -7.75
CA SER A 26 0.96 12.67 -9.11
C SER A 26 -0.17 13.55 -9.60
N SER A 27 0.14 14.79 -9.97
CA SER A 27 -0.84 15.75 -10.51
C SER A 27 -1.46 15.27 -11.82
N GLU A 28 -0.68 14.61 -12.67
CA GLU A 28 -1.14 14.00 -13.91
C GLU A 28 -2.17 12.90 -13.62
N LEU A 29 -1.84 11.96 -12.73
CA LEU A 29 -2.76 10.88 -12.35
C LEU A 29 -4.01 11.41 -11.63
N ASN A 30 -3.88 12.47 -10.82
CA ASN A 30 -5.04 13.12 -10.20
C ASN A 30 -6.00 13.66 -11.26
N ALA A 31 -5.48 14.30 -12.31
CA ALA A 31 -6.31 14.86 -13.39
C ALA A 31 -7.03 13.76 -14.17
N THR A 32 -6.33 12.67 -14.51
CA THR A 32 -6.95 11.54 -15.24
C THR A 32 -7.96 10.79 -14.38
N ALA A 33 -7.65 10.54 -13.10
CA ALA A 33 -8.57 9.92 -12.17
C ALA A 33 -9.82 10.78 -11.93
N GLN A 34 -9.67 12.11 -11.81
CA GLN A 34 -10.81 13.04 -11.67
C GLN A 34 -11.72 13.00 -12.89
N LYS A 35 -11.14 13.08 -14.09
CA LYS A 35 -11.90 12.98 -15.34
C LYS A 35 -12.69 11.67 -15.41
N TRP A 36 -12.13 10.58 -14.93
CA TRP A 36 -12.82 9.29 -14.89
C TRP A 36 -13.92 9.25 -13.82
N ALA A 37 -13.67 9.76 -12.62
CA ALA A 37 -14.68 9.85 -11.56
C ALA A 37 -15.91 10.66 -12.04
N ASP A 38 -15.69 11.80 -12.72
CA ASP A 38 -16.76 12.61 -13.30
C ASP A 38 -17.55 11.83 -14.36
N ARG A 39 -16.85 11.05 -15.19
CA ARG A 39 -17.47 10.21 -16.22
C ARG A 39 -18.33 9.11 -15.60
N LEU A 40 -17.84 8.41 -14.58
CA LEU A 40 -18.58 7.37 -13.86
C LEU A 40 -19.82 7.94 -13.18
N LEU A 41 -19.69 9.12 -12.56
CA LEU A 41 -20.80 9.82 -11.94
C LEU A 41 -21.89 10.18 -12.96
N ALA A 42 -21.49 10.72 -14.12
CA ALA A 42 -22.42 11.11 -15.18
C ALA A 42 -23.15 9.93 -15.81
N LEU A 43 -22.47 8.77 -15.95
CA LEU A 43 -23.06 7.56 -16.53
C LEU A 43 -23.79 6.68 -15.50
N GLY A 44 -23.47 6.81 -14.21
CA GLY A 44 -23.98 5.93 -13.16
C GLY A 44 -23.49 4.48 -13.29
N LEU A 45 -22.31 4.26 -13.88
CA LEU A 45 -21.71 2.94 -14.10
C LEU A 45 -20.47 2.74 -13.24
N MET A 46 -19.98 1.49 -13.16
CA MET A 46 -18.75 1.13 -12.46
C MET A 46 -17.85 0.30 -13.39
N ASN A 47 -17.10 0.98 -14.25
CA ASN A 47 -16.19 0.36 -15.22
C ASN A 47 -14.80 1.00 -15.13
N HIS A 48 -13.77 0.21 -15.41
CA HIS A 48 -12.41 0.70 -15.50
C HIS A 48 -12.20 1.63 -16.69
N SER A 49 -11.26 2.57 -16.55
CA SER A 49 -10.81 3.42 -17.65
C SER A 49 -9.86 2.67 -18.59
N ASP A 50 -9.64 3.23 -19.79
CA ASP A 50 -8.72 2.66 -20.80
C ASP A 50 -7.24 2.99 -20.53
N THR A 51 -6.89 3.43 -19.31
CA THR A 51 -5.50 3.74 -18.96
C THR A 51 -4.64 2.48 -18.84
N LYS A 52 -3.32 2.64 -18.97
CA LYS A 52 -2.33 1.59 -18.67
C LYS A 52 -1.91 1.58 -17.20
N ASP A 53 -2.30 2.61 -16.45
CA ASP A 53 -2.08 2.68 -15.01
C ASP A 53 -2.99 1.68 -14.27
N GLY A 54 -2.59 1.25 -13.09
CA GLY A 54 -3.46 0.46 -12.23
C GLY A 54 -4.65 1.31 -11.79
N GLU A 55 -5.78 0.71 -11.45
CA GLU A 55 -6.97 1.46 -11.08
C GLU A 55 -7.82 0.74 -10.03
N ASN A 56 -8.26 1.49 -9.01
CA ASN A 56 -9.31 1.06 -8.08
C ASN A 56 -10.48 2.05 -8.16
N ILE A 57 -11.70 1.54 -8.09
CA ILE A 57 -12.93 2.35 -8.09
C ILE A 57 -13.71 2.04 -6.83
N TYR A 58 -14.28 3.07 -6.21
CA TYR A 58 -15.18 2.96 -5.08
C TYR A 58 -16.41 3.82 -5.34
N THR A 59 -17.59 3.32 -4.99
CA THR A 59 -18.84 4.06 -5.10
C THR A 59 -19.67 3.87 -3.85
N VAL A 60 -20.39 4.91 -3.44
CA VAL A 60 -21.26 4.88 -2.27
C VAL A 60 -22.48 5.78 -2.47
N LEU A 61 -23.60 5.36 -1.90
CA LEU A 61 -24.82 6.15 -1.72
C LEU A 61 -24.99 6.46 -0.24
N LYS A 62 -24.65 7.67 0.18
CA LYS A 62 -24.85 8.13 1.56
C LYS A 62 -25.05 9.64 1.66
N SER A 63 -25.80 10.07 2.67
CA SER A 63 -26.05 11.50 2.93
C SER A 63 -24.88 12.21 3.60
N GLU A 64 -24.06 11.47 4.34
CA GLU A 64 -22.86 11.99 4.97
C GLU A 64 -21.75 12.23 3.96
N GLN A 65 -20.83 13.14 4.28
CA GLN A 65 -19.68 13.38 3.45
C GLN A 65 -18.79 12.12 3.36
N LEU A 66 -18.43 11.73 2.14
CA LEU A 66 -17.43 10.69 1.91
C LEU A 66 -16.06 11.14 2.45
N THR A 67 -15.42 10.27 3.23
CA THR A 67 -14.05 10.45 3.68
C THR A 67 -13.08 9.65 2.82
N ALA A 68 -11.84 10.14 2.71
CA ALA A 68 -10.78 9.42 2.00
C ALA A 68 -10.52 8.03 2.60
N LYS A 69 -10.58 7.93 3.94
CA LYS A 69 -10.32 6.70 4.67
C LYS A 69 -11.33 5.61 4.33
N GLU A 70 -12.62 5.94 4.19
CA GLU A 70 -13.66 4.95 3.87
C GLU A 70 -13.38 4.20 2.56
N ALA A 71 -13.01 4.92 1.49
CA ALA A 71 -12.71 4.29 0.20
C ALA A 71 -11.47 3.38 0.28
N VAL A 72 -10.41 3.86 0.94
CA VAL A 72 -9.16 3.10 1.08
C VAL A 72 -9.32 1.90 2.01
N ASP A 73 -10.06 2.05 3.11
CA ASP A 73 -10.40 0.95 4.02
C ASP A 73 -11.21 -0.12 3.29
N SER A 74 -12.17 0.28 2.45
CA SER A 74 -12.97 -0.65 1.64
C SER A 74 -12.07 -1.50 0.74
N TRP A 75 -11.17 -0.86 -0.02
CA TRP A 75 -10.21 -1.57 -0.87
C TRP A 75 -9.25 -2.45 -0.08
N TYR A 76 -8.74 -1.96 1.04
CA TYR A 76 -7.82 -2.71 1.89
C TYR A 76 -8.49 -3.91 2.58
N SER A 77 -9.77 -3.82 2.90
CA SER A 77 -10.51 -4.86 3.65
C SER A 77 -10.52 -6.23 2.96
N GLU A 78 -10.28 -6.27 1.65
CA GLU A 78 -10.10 -7.50 0.86
C GLU A 78 -8.88 -8.33 1.31
N VAL A 79 -7.96 -7.77 2.11
CA VAL A 79 -6.83 -8.51 2.71
C VAL A 79 -7.27 -9.77 3.45
N LYS A 80 -8.47 -9.76 4.04
CA LYS A 80 -9.06 -10.90 4.76
C LYS A 80 -9.33 -12.10 3.83
N ASP A 81 -9.54 -11.85 2.54
CA ASP A 81 -9.89 -12.84 1.53
C ASP A 81 -8.66 -13.27 0.70
N TYR A 82 -7.50 -12.65 0.91
CA TYR A 82 -6.28 -12.94 0.16
C TYR A 82 -5.64 -14.28 0.59
N ASN A 83 -5.57 -15.24 -0.34
CA ASN A 83 -4.90 -16.51 -0.11
C ASN A 83 -3.38 -16.36 -0.27
N TRP A 84 -2.73 -16.09 0.86
CA TRP A 84 -1.28 -15.97 0.93
C TRP A 84 -0.48 -17.23 0.59
N ASN A 85 -1.09 -18.42 0.57
CA ASN A 85 -0.44 -19.67 0.17
C ASN A 85 -0.58 -19.94 -1.33
N ASN A 86 -1.45 -19.20 -2.01
CA ASN A 86 -1.65 -19.23 -3.45
C ASN A 86 -1.79 -17.80 -3.99
N PRO A 87 -0.70 -17.01 -3.95
CA PRO A 87 -0.70 -15.60 -4.28
C PRO A 87 -1.04 -15.40 -5.77
N GLY A 88 -1.89 -14.42 -6.05
CA GLY A 88 -2.30 -14.11 -7.42
C GLY A 88 -3.50 -13.17 -7.46
N LEU A 89 -3.89 -12.79 -8.68
CA LEU A 89 -5.07 -11.96 -8.90
C LEU A 89 -6.34 -12.80 -8.68
N LYS A 90 -7.24 -12.32 -7.83
CA LYS A 90 -8.60 -12.85 -7.65
C LYS A 90 -9.59 -11.70 -7.69
N SER A 91 -10.83 -11.99 -8.12
CA SER A 91 -11.87 -10.99 -8.33
C SER A 91 -12.19 -10.14 -7.10
N ASN A 92 -11.99 -10.68 -5.90
CA ASN A 92 -12.30 -10.04 -4.62
C ASN A 92 -11.07 -9.56 -3.85
N THR A 93 -9.88 -9.53 -4.47
CA THR A 93 -8.64 -9.10 -3.79
C THR A 93 -7.80 -8.12 -4.59
N GLY A 94 -8.24 -7.79 -5.81
CA GLY A 94 -7.50 -6.93 -6.73
C GLY A 94 -7.31 -5.51 -6.20
N HIS A 95 -8.25 -4.98 -5.44
CA HIS A 95 -8.10 -3.63 -4.89
C HIS A 95 -7.06 -3.62 -3.77
N PHE A 96 -7.13 -4.59 -2.86
CA PHE A 96 -6.14 -4.75 -1.80
C PHE A 96 -4.73 -4.89 -2.38
N THR A 97 -4.53 -5.82 -3.32
CA THR A 97 -3.21 -6.09 -3.89
C THR A 97 -2.64 -4.88 -4.59
N GLN A 98 -3.47 -4.05 -5.23
CA GLN A 98 -3.04 -2.79 -5.83
C GLN A 98 -2.62 -1.75 -4.78
N VAL A 99 -3.38 -1.59 -3.68
CA VAL A 99 -3.04 -0.64 -2.59
C VAL A 99 -1.65 -0.93 -2.02
N VAL A 100 -1.34 -2.20 -1.78
CA VAL A 100 -0.06 -2.61 -1.16
C VAL A 100 1.03 -2.98 -2.16
N TRP A 101 0.80 -2.82 -3.47
CA TRP A 101 1.74 -3.24 -4.51
C TRP A 101 3.10 -2.52 -4.36
N LYS A 102 4.15 -3.28 -4.02
CA LYS A 102 5.46 -2.73 -3.64
C LYS A 102 6.11 -1.87 -4.72
N GLU A 103 6.06 -2.30 -5.98
CA GLU A 103 6.68 -1.60 -7.12
C GLU A 103 5.92 -0.32 -7.54
N THR A 104 4.66 -0.14 -7.14
CA THR A 104 3.92 1.10 -7.40
C THR A 104 4.52 2.24 -6.59
N THR A 105 4.74 3.39 -7.22
CA THR A 105 5.40 4.56 -6.60
C THR A 105 4.55 5.82 -6.60
N GLN A 106 3.60 5.94 -7.53
CA GLN A 106 2.75 7.11 -7.69
C GLN A 106 1.27 6.75 -7.56
N LEU A 107 0.53 7.68 -6.98
CA LEU A 107 -0.91 7.65 -6.80
C LEU A 107 -1.55 8.90 -7.42
N GLY A 108 -2.64 8.74 -8.14
CA GLY A 108 -3.59 9.81 -8.42
C GLY A 108 -4.97 9.46 -7.90
N VAL A 109 -5.73 10.47 -7.49
CA VAL A 109 -7.09 10.28 -6.97
C VAL A 109 -8.03 11.33 -7.55
N GLY A 110 -9.20 10.87 -7.99
CA GLY A 110 -10.34 11.69 -8.40
C GLY A 110 -11.57 11.37 -7.57
N VAL A 111 -12.35 12.41 -7.24
CA VAL A 111 -13.59 12.26 -6.48
C VAL A 111 -14.69 13.08 -7.12
N ALA A 112 -15.82 12.43 -7.42
CA ALA A 112 -16.99 13.09 -8.01
C ALA A 112 -18.22 12.76 -7.18
N THR A 113 -19.00 13.77 -6.80
CA THR A 113 -20.19 13.62 -5.94
C THR A 113 -21.38 14.40 -6.51
N VAL A 114 -22.56 13.77 -6.58
CA VAL A 114 -23.85 14.44 -6.82
C VAL A 114 -24.91 13.93 -5.84
N GLY A 115 -25.52 14.85 -5.08
CA GLY A 115 -26.44 14.48 -4.01
C GLY A 115 -25.78 13.51 -3.02
N THR A 116 -26.36 12.32 -2.86
CA THR A 116 -25.85 11.27 -1.97
C THR A 116 -24.88 10.30 -2.67
N ARG A 117 -24.66 10.42 -3.98
CA ARG A 117 -23.83 9.50 -4.76
C ARG A 117 -22.43 10.05 -4.90
N SER A 118 -21.43 9.26 -4.51
CA SER A 118 -20.02 9.59 -4.70
C SER A 118 -19.29 8.47 -5.45
N TYR A 119 -18.34 8.84 -6.29
CA TYR A 119 -17.34 7.96 -6.90
C TYR A 119 -15.94 8.43 -6.50
N VAL A 120 -15.09 7.46 -6.19
CA VAL A 120 -13.64 7.64 -6.04
C VAL A 120 -12.96 6.77 -7.06
N VAL A 121 -12.01 7.36 -7.79
CA VAL A 121 -11.10 6.64 -8.67
C VAL A 121 -9.69 6.88 -8.15
N ALA A 122 -8.94 5.81 -7.92
CA ALA A 122 -7.50 5.87 -7.64
C ALA A 122 -6.75 5.22 -8.79
N GLN A 123 -5.74 5.91 -9.33
CA GLN A 123 -4.85 5.41 -10.37
C GLN A 123 -3.42 5.27 -9.86
N TYR A 124 -2.72 4.22 -10.31
CA TYR A 124 -1.47 3.77 -9.73
C TYR A 124 -0.41 3.57 -10.80
N ARG A 125 0.78 4.15 -10.59
CA ARG A 125 1.89 4.05 -11.53
C ARG A 125 3.20 3.65 -10.84
N PRO A 126 3.93 2.64 -11.33
CA PRO A 126 3.50 1.61 -12.28
C PRO A 126 2.26 0.84 -11.78
N ALA A 127 1.52 0.24 -12.73
CA ALA A 127 0.36 -0.60 -12.44
C ALA A 127 0.74 -1.82 -11.58
N GLY A 128 -0.13 -2.17 -10.64
CA GLY A 128 -0.04 -3.40 -9.88
C GLY A 128 -0.74 -4.56 -10.58
N ASN A 129 -0.99 -5.63 -9.83
CA ASN A 129 -1.78 -6.78 -10.28
C ASN A 129 -1.25 -7.48 -11.55
N MET A 130 0.05 -7.37 -11.79
CA MET A 130 0.72 -8.03 -12.93
C MET A 130 0.72 -9.55 -12.73
N THR A 131 0.09 -10.30 -13.64
CA THR A 131 -0.10 -11.76 -13.53
C THR A 131 1.10 -12.60 -13.99
N MET A 132 2.27 -11.98 -14.19
CA MET A 132 3.50 -12.70 -14.51
C MET A 132 3.97 -13.54 -13.30
N PRO A 133 4.62 -14.69 -13.51
CA PRO A 133 5.12 -15.53 -12.42
C PRO A 133 5.99 -14.75 -11.43
N GLY A 134 5.75 -14.93 -10.13
CA GLY A 134 6.54 -14.32 -9.05
C GLY A 134 6.22 -12.85 -8.74
N LYS A 135 5.34 -12.20 -9.52
CA LYS A 135 5.02 -10.77 -9.30
C LYS A 135 4.20 -10.53 -8.04
N PHE A 136 3.24 -11.39 -7.72
CA PHE A 136 2.45 -11.22 -6.50
C PHE A 136 3.29 -11.49 -5.24
N GLU A 137 4.15 -12.50 -5.26
CA GLU A 137 5.05 -12.87 -4.16
C GLU A 137 6.02 -11.74 -3.81
N SER A 138 6.53 -11.04 -4.82
CA SER A 138 7.48 -9.93 -4.66
C SER A 138 6.82 -8.61 -4.27
N ASN A 139 5.54 -8.42 -4.62
CA ASN A 139 4.84 -7.15 -4.46
C ASN A 139 3.77 -7.10 -3.37
N VAL A 140 3.20 -8.24 -2.97
CA VAL A 140 2.13 -8.32 -1.97
C VAL A 140 2.67 -9.09 -0.76
N LEU A 141 3.30 -8.37 0.16
CA LEU A 141 3.98 -8.97 1.31
C LEU A 141 3.04 -9.11 2.51
N ARG A 142 3.21 -10.15 3.33
CA ARG A 142 2.48 -10.28 4.60
C ARG A 142 2.88 -9.17 5.57
N GLN A 143 1.94 -8.77 6.43
CA GLN A 143 2.23 -7.84 7.51
C GLN A 143 3.38 -8.35 8.41
N GLY A 144 4.22 -7.45 8.90
CA GLY A 144 5.22 -7.76 9.93
C GLY A 144 6.53 -8.42 9.45
N LYS A 145 6.67 -8.80 8.17
CA LYS A 145 7.95 -9.36 7.65
C LYS A 145 9.11 -8.36 7.59
N GLY A 146 8.85 -7.05 7.71
CA GLY A 146 9.89 -6.01 7.74
C GLY A 146 10.72 -5.92 9.02
N LYS A 147 10.38 -6.69 10.07
CA LYS A 147 11.12 -6.68 11.35
C LYS A 147 12.15 -7.81 11.52
N GLN A 148 12.15 -8.81 10.64
CA GLN A 148 13.00 -9.99 10.84
C GLN A 148 14.40 -9.90 10.22
N HIS A 149 14.64 -9.01 9.26
CA HIS A 149 15.93 -8.98 8.56
C HIS A 149 17.00 -8.04 9.15
N PHE A 150 16.67 -7.27 10.19
CA PHE A 150 17.64 -6.35 10.83
C PHE A 150 18.30 -6.92 12.10
N ARG A 151 18.03 -8.19 12.46
CA ARG A 151 18.62 -8.84 13.65
C ARG A 151 19.79 -9.79 13.37
N GLU A 152 20.07 -10.14 12.11
CA GLU A 152 21.14 -11.11 11.81
C GLU A 152 22.50 -10.46 11.45
N TYR A 153 22.54 -9.16 11.16
CA TYR A 153 23.79 -8.47 10.82
C TYR A 153 24.54 -7.87 12.03
N THR A 154 23.87 -7.64 13.17
CA THR A 154 24.54 -7.13 14.37
C THR A 154 25.25 -8.21 15.19
N PHE A 155 24.95 -9.50 14.97
CA PHE A 155 25.67 -10.60 15.62
C PHE A 155 26.90 -11.06 14.82
N SER A 156 26.85 -10.99 13.48
CA SER A 156 27.97 -11.45 12.64
C SER A 156 29.17 -10.48 12.62
N PHE A 157 28.94 -9.17 12.75
CA PHE A 157 30.04 -8.19 12.80
C PHE A 157 30.77 -8.10 14.14
N PHE A 158 30.13 -8.52 15.24
CA PHE A 158 30.78 -8.56 16.56
C PHE A 158 31.61 -9.83 16.78
N TRP A 159 31.34 -10.93 16.07
CA TRP A 159 32.12 -12.16 16.21
C TRP A 159 33.50 -12.09 15.51
N LEU A 160 33.65 -11.25 14.48
CA LEU A 160 34.92 -11.08 13.75
C LEU A 160 35.94 -10.16 14.43
N LEU A 161 35.52 -9.36 15.43
CA LEU A 161 36.40 -8.43 16.14
C LEU A 161 37.04 -9.02 17.41
N PHE A 162 36.59 -10.19 17.88
CA PHE A 162 37.13 -10.82 19.11
C PHE A 162 38.08 -11.99 18.88
N PHE A 163 38.28 -12.46 17.64
CA PHE A 163 39.20 -13.58 17.36
C PHE A 163 40.61 -13.17 16.92
N ASN A 164 40.95 -11.87 16.90
CA ASN A 164 42.28 -11.41 16.46
C ASN A 164 43.10 -10.66 17.51
N LEU A 165 42.65 -10.64 18.78
CA LEU A 165 43.46 -10.17 19.90
C LEU A 165 43.29 -11.16 21.04
N GLY A 166 44.27 -12.05 21.18
CA GLY A 166 44.35 -12.95 22.33
C GLY A 166 44.46 -12.13 23.60
N TYR A 167 43.34 -11.98 24.32
CA TYR A 167 43.34 -11.44 25.66
C TYR A 167 42.42 -12.30 26.53
N ASN A 168 43.09 -13.02 27.42
CA ASN A 168 42.51 -13.75 28.53
C ASN A 168 42.28 -12.71 29.62
N ASP A 169 41.04 -12.34 29.91
CA ASP A 169 40.62 -12.01 31.27
C ASP A 169 39.11 -11.76 31.36
N SER A 170 38.59 -12.14 32.52
CA SER A 170 37.19 -12.21 32.87
C SER A 170 36.62 -10.81 33.16
N LEU A 171 35.70 -10.34 32.30
CA LEU A 171 34.87 -9.17 32.59
C LEU A 171 33.41 -9.50 32.28
N SER A 172 32.61 -9.57 33.34
CA SER A 172 31.15 -9.60 33.28
C SER A 172 30.65 -8.22 32.85
N VAL A 173 30.19 -8.11 31.61
CA VAL A 173 29.53 -6.89 31.12
C VAL A 173 28.04 -6.96 31.46
N VAL A 174 27.60 -6.12 32.39
CA VAL A 174 26.19 -5.88 32.70
C VAL A 174 25.68 -4.79 31.73
N PHE A 175 24.71 -5.13 30.89
CA PHE A 175 24.00 -4.14 30.06
C PHE A 175 22.70 -3.73 30.76
N THR A 176 22.57 -2.45 31.12
CA THR A 176 21.28 -1.85 31.47
C THR A 176 20.62 -1.31 30.20
N ASP A 177 19.47 -1.88 29.83
CA ASP A 177 18.58 -1.44 28.75
C ASP A 177 17.83 -0.15 29.19
N THR A 178 18.15 0.99 28.59
CA THR A 178 17.30 2.19 28.64
C THR A 178 16.70 2.44 27.26
N ARG A 179 15.41 2.09 27.14
CA ARG A 179 14.57 2.40 25.98
C ARG A 179 14.20 3.88 25.94
N TRP A 180 14.23 4.45 24.74
CA TRP A 180 13.36 5.54 24.28
C TRP A 180 12.90 5.22 22.86
#